data_AF-A0A7Y7P6A4-F1
#
_entry.id   AF-A0A7Y7P6A4-F1
#
_cell.length_a   1.000
_cell.length_b   1.000
_cell.length_c   1.000
_cell.angle_alpha   90.00
_cell.angle_beta   90.00
_cell.angle_gamma   90.00
#
_symmetry.space_group_name_H-M   'P 1'
#
loop_
_entity.id
_entity.type
_entity.pdbx_description
1 polymer ?
#
loop_
_entity_poly.entity_id
_entity_poly.type
_entity_poly.pdbx_seq_one_letter_code
_entity_poly.pdbx_strand_id
1 'polypeptide(L)'
;MKIIIFLSLIVLFAACRQDSQSIGKQAIINISRNYQSTGFLNNIDKFEISERLINKYKVEIQLWKIPNDDEDKNVVVFINNKTGYAIPILPNIYKKFWNFQFDDNQTDTSRINKTFQEEFSRMLQRLGLIDSIQIASKCLFDLFNTILDSRLIHESDSADIMSEITNSNIDLGENDSIYDTRKTKIINVVLKNIRIAPNCFHYNANWDQKNNRIYQVNLDSIRTNTRFQPELKVYRLDCNRRAWIKI
;
A
#
# COMPACT_ATOMS: atom_id res chain seq x y z
N MET A 1 2.61 45.87 -34.18
CA MET A 1 3.64 45.35 -33.24
C MET A 1 3.07 44.95 -31.85
N LYS A 2 2.16 45.71 -31.24
CA LYS A 2 1.62 45.39 -29.89
C LYS A 2 0.77 44.10 -29.80
N ILE A 3 0.06 43.72 -30.86
CA ILE A 3 -0.80 42.51 -30.90
C ILE A 3 0.03 41.21 -30.94
N ILE A 4 1.18 41.22 -31.61
CA ILE A 4 2.06 40.05 -31.73
C ILE A 4 2.72 39.72 -30.37
N ILE A 5 3.07 40.74 -29.59
CA ILE A 5 3.62 40.57 -28.23
C ILE A 5 2.56 39.95 -27.30
N PHE A 6 1.30 40.38 -27.41
CA PHE A 6 0.20 39.84 -26.60
C PHE A 6 -0.10 38.37 -26.93
N LEU A 7 -0.08 37.98 -28.22
CA LEU A 7 -0.23 36.58 -28.62
C LEU A 7 0.95 35.71 -28.15
N SER A 8 2.18 36.22 -28.19
CA SER A 8 3.36 35.49 -27.71
C SER A 8 3.35 35.25 -26.19
N LEU A 9 2.75 36.16 -25.41
CA LEU A 9 2.55 35.96 -23.96
C LEU A 9 1.50 34.87 -23.66
N ILE A 10 0.42 34.79 -24.44
CA ILE A 10 -0.63 33.77 -24.22
C ILE A 10 -0.10 32.36 -24.52
N VAL A 11 0.77 32.21 -25.52
CA VAL A 11 1.42 30.92 -25.85
C VAL A 11 2.41 30.49 -24.77
N LEU A 12 3.05 31.44 -24.06
CA LEU A 12 3.95 31.14 -22.93
C LEU A 12 3.20 30.69 -21.66
N PHE A 13 1.95 31.14 -21.44
CA PHE A 13 1.11 30.68 -20.32
C PHE A 13 0.37 29.35 -20.60
N ALA A 14 0.34 28.91 -21.85
CA ALA A 14 -0.09 27.56 -22.22
C ALA A 14 1.03 26.50 -22.02
N ALA A 15 2.14 26.85 -21.35
CA ALA A 15 3.17 25.92 -20.93
C ALA A 15 2.57 24.81 -20.04
N CYS A 16 2.37 23.65 -20.67
CA CYS A 16 1.90 22.37 -20.17
C CYS A 16 1.76 22.27 -18.65
N ARG A 17 0.50 22.30 -18.17
CA ARG A 17 0.18 21.56 -16.95
C ARG A 17 0.39 20.08 -17.28
N GLN A 18 1.44 19.49 -16.73
CA GLN A 18 1.65 18.06 -16.85
C GLN A 18 0.49 17.35 -16.15
N ASP A 19 -0.23 16.55 -16.92
CA ASP A 19 -1.40 15.83 -16.43
C ASP A 19 -1.01 14.79 -15.36
N SER A 20 -1.86 14.59 -14.36
CA SER A 20 -1.56 13.67 -13.25
C SER A 20 -1.43 12.22 -13.73
N GLN A 21 -2.12 11.86 -14.81
CA GLN A 21 -1.95 10.56 -15.46
C GLN A 21 -0.54 10.39 -16.04
N SER A 22 0.02 11.43 -16.67
CA SER A 22 1.40 11.41 -17.20
C SER A 22 2.42 11.27 -16.06
N ILE A 23 2.22 12.01 -14.96
CA ILE A 23 3.07 11.90 -13.76
C ILE A 23 3.01 10.48 -13.19
N GLY A 24 1.82 9.89 -13.11
CA GLY A 24 1.63 8.54 -12.60
C GLY A 24 2.30 7.47 -13.48
N LYS A 25 2.13 7.53 -14.80
CA LYS A 25 2.83 6.63 -15.74
C LYS A 25 4.36 6.74 -15.56
N GLN A 26 4.89 7.95 -15.45
CA GLN A 26 6.33 8.15 -15.24
C GLN A 26 6.80 7.56 -13.89
N ALA A 27 5.99 7.68 -12.84
CA ALA A 27 6.29 7.08 -11.54
C ALA A 27 6.34 5.54 -11.62
N ILE A 28 5.41 4.91 -12.34
CA ILE A 28 5.38 3.46 -12.57
C ILE A 28 6.61 3.01 -13.37
N ILE A 29 6.95 3.72 -14.45
CA ILE A 29 8.18 3.46 -15.23
C ILE A 29 9.44 3.56 -14.37
N ASN A 30 9.47 4.51 -13.44
CA ASN A 30 10.64 4.69 -12.58
C ASN A 30 10.76 3.57 -11.54
N ILE A 31 9.65 3.11 -10.95
CA ILE A 31 9.70 2.04 -9.95
C ILE A 31 9.91 0.67 -10.59
N SER A 32 9.44 0.44 -11.83
CA SER A 32 9.54 -0.86 -12.51
C SER A 32 10.96 -1.39 -12.60
N ARG A 33 11.96 -0.52 -12.76
CA ARG A 33 13.38 -0.89 -12.79
C ARG A 33 13.82 -1.63 -11.51
N ASN A 34 13.24 -1.29 -10.36
CA ASN A 34 13.58 -1.93 -9.08
C ASN A 34 12.87 -3.29 -8.88
N TYR A 35 11.81 -3.55 -9.64
CA TYR A 35 10.98 -4.75 -9.52
C TYR A 35 10.98 -5.58 -10.82
N GLN A 36 11.85 -5.28 -11.78
CA GLN A 36 11.87 -5.97 -13.08
C GLN A 36 12.11 -7.48 -12.92
N SER A 37 12.94 -7.88 -11.95
CA SER A 37 13.20 -9.30 -11.68
C SER A 37 12.01 -10.07 -11.13
N THR A 38 10.94 -9.40 -10.69
CA THR A 38 9.74 -10.05 -10.17
C THR A 38 8.72 -10.36 -11.27
N GLY A 39 8.88 -9.78 -12.46
CA GLY A 39 7.89 -9.85 -13.55
C GLY A 39 6.61 -9.03 -13.30
N PHE A 40 6.42 -8.50 -12.09
CA PHE A 40 5.21 -7.80 -11.66
C PHE A 40 4.94 -6.52 -12.46
N LEU A 41 5.97 -5.87 -13.00
CA LEU A 41 5.87 -4.60 -13.73
C LEU A 41 6.34 -4.68 -15.19
N ASN A 42 6.15 -5.83 -15.86
CA ASN A 42 6.59 -6.01 -17.25
C ASN A 42 5.67 -5.34 -18.29
N ASN A 43 4.39 -5.10 -17.98
CA ASN A 43 3.38 -4.54 -18.90
C ASN A 43 2.94 -3.13 -18.48
N ILE A 44 3.90 -2.22 -18.34
CA ILE A 44 3.69 -0.88 -17.76
C ILE A 44 2.66 -0.06 -18.55
N ASP A 45 2.63 -0.26 -19.87
CA ASP A 45 1.73 0.39 -20.81
C ASP A 45 0.25 0.02 -20.61
N LYS A 46 -0.03 -1.15 -20.02
CA LYS A 46 -1.39 -1.65 -19.77
C LYS A 46 -2.01 -1.17 -18.46
N PHE A 47 -1.25 -0.46 -17.63
CA PHE A 47 -1.79 0.05 -16.37
C PHE A 47 -2.73 1.23 -16.62
N GLU A 48 -3.91 1.16 -16.02
CA GLU A 48 -4.96 2.17 -16.05
C GLU A 48 -5.36 2.58 -14.64
N ILE A 49 -5.80 3.83 -14.47
CA ILE A 49 -6.27 4.34 -13.18
C ILE A 49 -7.66 3.72 -12.92
N SER A 50 -7.74 2.90 -11.88
CA SER A 50 -9.00 2.33 -11.40
C SER A 50 -9.66 3.19 -10.33
N GLU A 51 -8.85 3.81 -9.46
CA GLU A 51 -9.35 4.66 -8.38
C GLU A 51 -8.44 5.88 -8.19
N ARG A 52 -9.04 6.97 -7.70
CA ARG A 52 -8.35 8.24 -7.47
C ARG A 52 -8.97 8.99 -6.30
N LEU A 53 -8.13 9.50 -5.41
CA LEU A 53 -8.49 10.39 -4.33
C LEU A 53 -7.52 11.56 -4.26
N ILE A 54 -8.02 12.76 -3.95
CA ILE A 54 -7.18 13.91 -3.57
C ILE A 54 -7.52 14.25 -2.12
N ASN A 55 -6.52 14.19 -1.24
CA ASN A 55 -6.73 14.46 0.17
C ASN A 55 -6.69 15.96 0.50
N LYS A 56 -7.03 16.32 1.74
CA LYS A 56 -7.05 17.72 2.21
C LYS A 56 -5.70 18.45 2.12
N TYR A 57 -4.60 17.71 2.00
CA TYR A 57 -3.25 18.23 1.84
C TYR A 57 -2.80 18.31 0.37
N LYS A 58 -3.74 18.12 -0.58
CA LYS A 58 -3.50 18.13 -2.03
C LYS A 58 -2.55 17.03 -2.50
N VAL A 59 -2.40 15.96 -1.72
CA VAL A 59 -1.75 14.73 -2.17
C VAL A 59 -2.81 13.91 -2.90
N GLU A 60 -2.53 13.61 -4.15
CA GLU A 60 -3.34 12.72 -4.97
C GLU A 60 -2.81 11.29 -4.84
N ILE A 61 -3.72 10.35 -4.61
CA ILE A 61 -3.43 8.92 -4.50
C ILE A 61 -4.25 8.22 -5.58
N GLN A 62 -3.59 7.42 -6.40
CA GLN A 62 -4.20 6.69 -7.52
C GLN A 62 -3.92 5.20 -7.37
N LEU A 63 -4.92 4.38 -7.65
CA LEU A 63 -4.74 2.94 -7.84
C LEU A 63 -4.68 2.61 -9.32
N TRP A 64 -3.56 2.05 -9.75
CA TRP A 64 -3.36 1.59 -11.11
C TRP A 64 -3.45 0.08 -11.18
N LYS A 65 -4.23 -0.43 -12.15
CA LYS A 65 -4.46 -1.85 -12.39
C LYS A 65 -4.29 -2.18 -13.87
N ILE A 66 -3.99 -3.42 -14.18
CA ILE A 66 -4.15 -3.95 -15.54
C ILE A 66 -5.57 -4.50 -15.65
N PRO A 67 -6.41 -4.00 -16.57
CA PRO A 67 -7.76 -4.53 -16.76
C PRO A 67 -7.73 -6.02 -17.13
N ASN A 68 -8.60 -6.82 -16.50
CA ASN A 68 -8.73 -8.26 -16.72
C ASN A 68 -7.44 -9.07 -16.45
N ASP A 69 -6.58 -8.60 -15.55
CA ASP A 69 -5.39 -9.34 -15.13
C ASP A 69 -5.72 -10.28 -13.97
N ASP A 70 -5.62 -11.58 -14.22
CA ASP A 70 -5.85 -12.62 -13.21
C ASP A 70 -4.81 -12.59 -12.07
N GLU A 71 -3.67 -11.92 -12.28
CA GLU A 71 -2.61 -11.77 -11.28
C GLU A 71 -2.82 -10.58 -10.33
N ASP A 72 -3.88 -9.78 -10.52
CA ASP A 72 -4.23 -8.66 -9.65
C ASP A 72 -3.07 -7.66 -9.46
N LYS A 73 -2.33 -7.37 -10.54
CA LYS A 73 -1.19 -6.44 -10.49
C LYS A 73 -1.67 -5.01 -10.21
N ASN A 74 -1.47 -4.60 -8.96
CA ASN A 74 -1.88 -3.30 -8.46
C ASN A 74 -0.66 -2.43 -8.13
N VAL A 75 -0.69 -1.16 -8.53
CA VAL A 75 0.32 -0.16 -8.16
C VAL A 75 -0.36 1.08 -7.62
N VAL A 76 0.07 1.54 -6.45
CA VAL A 76 -0.40 2.81 -5.90
C VAL A 76 0.58 3.90 -6.29
N VAL A 77 0.05 5.01 -6.80
CA VAL A 77 0.82 6.21 -7.13
C VAL A 77 0.41 7.35 -6.22
N PHE A 78 1.38 7.95 -5.54
CA PHE A 78 1.23 9.19 -4.79
C PHE A 78 1.77 10.35 -5.61
N ILE A 79 1.00 11.42 -5.74
CA ILE A 79 1.36 12.61 -6.50
C ILE A 79 1.22 13.83 -5.59
N ASN A 80 2.27 14.64 -5.52
CA ASN A 80 2.25 15.95 -4.87
C ASN A 80 2.87 16.97 -5.82
N ASN A 81 2.12 18.02 -6.14
CA ASN A 81 2.49 19.02 -7.14
C ASN A 81 2.79 18.39 -8.52
N LYS A 82 4.07 18.37 -8.93
CA LYS A 82 4.54 17.81 -10.22
C LYS A 82 5.38 16.54 -10.07
N THR A 83 5.41 15.96 -8.86
CA THR A 83 6.23 14.79 -8.56
C THR A 83 5.34 13.61 -8.19
N GLY A 84 5.61 12.46 -8.78
CA GLY A 84 4.94 11.19 -8.48
C GLY A 84 5.90 10.16 -7.88
N TYR A 85 5.35 9.26 -7.07
CA TYR A 85 6.03 8.08 -6.54
C TYR A 85 5.09 6.88 -6.58
N ALA A 86 5.56 5.77 -7.13
CA ALA A 86 4.78 4.55 -7.26
C ALA A 86 5.27 3.48 -6.26
N ILE A 87 4.35 2.72 -5.67
CA ILE A 87 4.61 1.59 -4.79
C ILE A 87 3.77 0.41 -5.29
N PRO A 88 4.38 -0.74 -5.66
CA PRO A 88 3.62 -1.92 -6.04
C PRO A 88 2.94 -2.55 -4.82
N ILE A 89 1.69 -3.01 -4.99
CA ILE A 89 0.97 -3.80 -3.98
C ILE A 89 1.19 -5.26 -4.30
N LEU A 90 2.31 -5.79 -3.82
CA LEU A 90 2.75 -7.16 -4.15
C LEU A 90 1.89 -8.22 -3.43
N PRO A 91 1.74 -9.44 -3.99
CA PRO A 91 1.06 -10.56 -3.33
C PRO A 91 1.83 -11.09 -2.09
N ASN A 92 1.17 -11.94 -1.28
CA ASN A 92 1.71 -12.45 -0.01
C ASN A 92 2.95 -13.33 -0.14
N ILE A 93 3.25 -13.83 -1.35
CA ILE A 93 4.50 -14.58 -1.61
C ILE A 93 5.74 -13.74 -1.36
N TYR A 94 5.66 -12.42 -1.53
CA TYR A 94 6.78 -11.50 -1.28
C TYR A 94 6.84 -11.17 0.22
N LYS A 95 7.07 -12.18 1.05
CA LYS A 95 7.03 -12.08 2.52
C LYS A 95 7.99 -11.01 3.04
N LYS A 96 9.17 -10.88 2.43
CA LYS A 96 10.18 -9.87 2.80
C LYS A 96 9.72 -8.45 2.49
N PHE A 97 8.98 -8.24 1.40
CA PHE A 97 8.43 -6.93 1.08
C PHE A 97 7.41 -6.48 2.12
N TRP A 98 6.52 -7.38 2.55
CA TRP A 98 5.54 -7.04 3.59
C TRP A 98 6.12 -7.05 5.01
N ASN A 99 7.22 -7.78 5.22
CA ASN A 99 7.82 -8.03 6.52
C ASN A 99 6.78 -8.54 7.53
N PHE A 100 6.09 -9.63 7.14
CA PHE A 100 4.98 -10.17 7.92
C PHE A 100 5.40 -10.53 9.34
N GLN A 101 4.58 -10.11 10.30
CA GLN A 101 4.76 -10.48 11.70
C GLN A 101 4.40 -11.96 11.90
N PHE A 102 5.19 -12.64 12.73
CA PHE A 102 5.03 -14.07 13.07
C PHE A 102 5.24 -15.05 11.90
N ASP A 103 5.95 -14.62 10.85
CA ASP A 103 6.49 -15.51 9.83
C ASP A 103 7.97 -15.76 10.11
N ASP A 104 8.29 -16.91 10.69
CA ASP A 104 9.64 -17.23 11.16
C ASP A 104 10.58 -17.69 10.01
N ASN A 105 10.03 -18.03 8.83
CA ASN A 105 10.78 -18.49 7.66
C ASN A 105 10.71 -17.48 6.51
N GLN A 106 11.52 -16.41 6.57
CA GLN A 106 11.74 -15.50 5.44
C GLN A 106 12.80 -16.05 4.46
N THR A 107 12.76 -17.34 4.12
CA THR A 107 13.51 -17.86 2.96
C THR A 107 12.81 -17.41 1.68
N ASP A 108 12.84 -16.11 1.42
CA ASP A 108 12.29 -15.54 0.20
C ASP A 108 13.45 -15.39 -0.80
N THR A 109 13.32 -16.05 -1.95
CA THR A 109 14.29 -15.96 -3.05
C THR A 109 14.12 -14.66 -3.86
N SER A 110 13.13 -13.82 -3.49
CA SER A 110 12.87 -12.57 -4.18
C SER A 110 14.03 -11.58 -4.00
N ARG A 111 14.48 -10.99 -5.13
CA ARG A 111 15.51 -9.94 -5.16
C ARG A 111 15.02 -8.59 -4.60
N ILE A 112 13.88 -8.58 -3.92
CA ILE A 112 13.29 -7.37 -3.36
C ILE A 112 14.02 -7.04 -2.06
N ASN A 113 14.68 -5.89 -2.06
CA ASN A 113 15.54 -5.48 -0.95
C ASN A 113 14.89 -4.43 -0.04
N LYS A 114 13.62 -4.10 -0.29
CA LYS A 114 12.89 -3.12 0.51
C LYS A 114 11.55 -3.65 0.95
N THR A 115 11.13 -3.20 2.12
CA THR A 115 9.80 -3.41 2.65
C THR A 115 8.82 -2.35 2.13
N PHE A 116 7.53 -2.62 2.23
CA PHE A 116 6.47 -1.66 1.96
C PHE A 116 6.64 -0.40 2.82
N GLN A 117 6.97 -0.55 4.11
CA GLN A 117 7.22 0.58 5.02
C GLN A 117 8.38 1.47 4.53
N GLU A 118 9.45 0.86 4.04
CA GLU A 118 10.59 1.59 3.49
C GLU A 118 10.24 2.33 2.20
N GLU A 119 9.47 1.72 1.28
CA GLU A 119 8.99 2.41 0.08
C GLU A 119 8.02 3.55 0.43
N PHE A 120 7.14 3.36 1.42
CA PHE A 120 6.26 4.42 1.89
C PHE A 120 7.05 5.59 2.52
N SER A 121 8.05 5.30 3.34
CA SER A 121 8.92 6.32 3.93
C SER A 121 9.70 7.09 2.86
N ARG A 122 10.18 6.39 1.82
CA ARG A 122 10.86 7.01 0.66
C ARG A 122 9.89 7.87 -0.17
N MET A 123 8.65 7.43 -0.33
CA MET A 123 7.61 8.22 -0.97
C MET A 123 7.42 9.55 -0.25
N LEU A 124 7.25 9.53 1.09
CA LEU A 124 7.10 10.74 1.88
C LEU A 124 8.31 11.67 1.72
N GLN A 125 9.53 11.13 1.75
CA GLN A 125 10.74 11.90 1.54
C GLN A 125 10.80 12.54 0.14
N ARG A 126 10.51 11.76 -0.90
CA ARG A 126 10.60 12.22 -2.30
C ARG A 126 9.54 13.25 -2.66
N LEU A 127 8.38 13.20 -2.01
CA LEU A 127 7.30 14.15 -2.21
C LEU A 127 7.35 15.36 -1.26
N GLY A 128 8.38 15.46 -0.42
CA GLY A 128 8.54 16.56 0.54
C GLY A 128 7.49 16.54 1.66
N LEU A 129 7.00 15.36 2.03
CA LEU A 129 5.93 15.14 3.02
C LEU A 129 6.46 14.61 4.37
N ILE A 130 7.77 14.39 4.49
CA ILE A 130 8.42 13.70 5.61
C ILE A 130 8.31 14.46 6.95
N ASP A 131 8.07 15.78 6.92
CA ASP A 131 8.05 16.60 8.13
C ASP A 131 6.68 16.67 8.82
N SER A 132 5.64 16.06 8.21
CA SER A 132 4.27 16.11 8.73
C SER A 132 3.69 14.73 9.01
N ILE A 133 3.66 14.38 10.31
CA ILE A 133 2.96 13.20 10.83
C ILE A 133 1.52 13.16 10.33
N GLN A 134 0.85 14.31 10.30
CA GLN A 134 -0.56 14.40 9.89
C GLN A 134 -0.75 14.08 8.41
N ILE A 135 0.17 14.52 7.54
CA ILE A 135 0.10 14.19 6.10
C ILE A 135 0.36 12.70 5.90
N ALA A 136 1.41 12.15 6.51
CA ALA A 136 1.75 10.75 6.37
C ALA A 136 0.64 9.83 6.91
N SER A 137 0.10 10.16 8.08
CA SER A 137 -1.08 9.53 8.67
C SER A 137 -2.27 9.55 7.72
N LYS A 138 -2.59 10.72 7.15
CA LYS A 138 -3.69 10.85 6.20
C LYS A 138 -3.46 10.04 4.93
N CYS A 139 -2.23 10.02 4.40
CA CYS A 139 -1.88 9.19 3.25
C CYS A 139 -2.06 7.69 3.52
N LEU A 140 -1.68 7.19 4.70
CA LEU A 140 -1.91 5.79 5.07
C LEU A 140 -3.40 5.49 5.27
N PHE A 141 -4.13 6.38 5.94
CA PHE A 141 -5.57 6.22 6.13
C PHE A 141 -6.30 6.14 4.79
N ASP A 142 -6.04 7.11 3.90
CA ASP A 142 -6.63 7.18 2.57
C ASP A 142 -6.22 6.00 1.69
N LEU A 143 -4.96 5.57 1.78
CA LEU A 143 -4.48 4.38 1.11
C LEU A 143 -5.29 3.15 1.53
N PHE A 144 -5.35 2.85 2.83
CA PHE A 144 -5.96 1.60 3.27
C PHE A 144 -7.49 1.65 3.15
N ASN A 145 -8.13 2.74 3.58
CA ASN A 145 -9.60 2.82 3.67
C ASN A 145 -10.27 3.16 2.36
N THR A 146 -9.66 4.02 1.53
CA THR A 146 -10.29 4.43 0.26
C THR A 146 -9.71 3.66 -0.89
N ILE A 147 -8.38 3.65 -1.03
CA ILE A 147 -7.73 3.14 -2.24
C ILE A 147 -7.65 1.61 -2.27
N LEU A 148 -7.43 0.96 -1.13
CA LEU A 148 -7.38 -0.50 -1.02
C LEU A 148 -8.67 -1.09 -0.45
N ASP A 149 -9.70 -0.27 -0.23
CA ASP A 149 -11.01 -0.67 0.30
C ASP A 149 -10.91 -1.61 1.52
N SER A 150 -9.98 -1.32 2.42
CA SER A 150 -9.79 -2.09 3.65
C SER A 150 -10.75 -1.61 4.73
N ARG A 151 -11.32 -2.55 5.48
CA ARG A 151 -12.23 -2.27 6.61
C ARG A 151 -11.44 -1.89 7.86
N LEU A 152 -11.86 -0.87 8.61
CA LEU A 152 -11.31 -0.61 9.94
C LEU A 152 -11.62 -1.75 10.90
N ILE A 153 -10.64 -2.16 11.71
CA ILE A 153 -10.85 -3.18 12.74
C ILE A 153 -11.25 -2.51 14.05
N HIS A 154 -12.34 -2.99 14.62
CA HIS A 154 -12.87 -2.62 15.92
C HIS A 154 -12.62 -3.73 16.95
N GLU A 155 -12.75 -3.38 18.24
CA GLU A 155 -12.57 -4.31 19.36
C GLU A 155 -13.53 -5.51 19.29
N SER A 156 -14.71 -5.33 18.69
CA SER A 156 -15.74 -6.36 18.51
C SER A 156 -15.48 -7.34 17.36
N ASP A 157 -14.55 -7.06 16.46
CA ASP A 157 -14.40 -7.79 15.18
C ASP A 157 -13.71 -9.15 15.33
N SER A 158 -13.40 -9.57 16.56
CA SER A 158 -12.70 -10.84 16.83
C SER A 158 -13.38 -12.06 16.20
N ALA A 159 -14.70 -12.17 16.33
CA ALA A 159 -15.47 -13.30 15.82
C ALA A 159 -15.46 -13.35 14.29
N ASP A 160 -15.69 -12.20 13.63
CA ASP A 160 -15.67 -12.06 12.18
C ASP A 160 -14.32 -12.53 11.61
N ILE A 161 -13.21 -11.96 12.12
CA ILE A 161 -11.87 -12.26 11.60
C ILE A 161 -11.49 -13.72 11.89
N MET A 162 -11.85 -14.26 13.06
CA MET A 162 -11.61 -15.67 13.38
C MET A 162 -12.39 -16.62 12.47
N SER A 163 -13.61 -16.26 12.08
CA SER A 163 -14.48 -17.09 11.24
C SER A 163 -14.07 -17.14 9.77
N GLU A 164 -13.36 -16.12 9.28
CA GLU A 164 -12.94 -16.04 7.87
C GLU A 164 -11.94 -17.15 7.52
N ILE A 165 -12.29 -18.02 6.59
CA ILE A 165 -11.33 -19.00 6.04
C ILE A 165 -10.78 -18.43 4.74
N THR A 166 -9.53 -17.99 4.79
CA THR A 166 -8.83 -17.52 3.60
C THR A 166 -8.00 -18.64 3.00
N ASN A 167 -8.38 -19.06 1.79
CA ASN A 167 -7.52 -19.89 0.95
C ASN A 167 -6.73 -19.02 -0.03
N SER A 168 -5.41 -19.13 0.03
CA SER A 168 -4.52 -18.67 -1.02
C SER A 168 -4.26 -19.82 -1.98
N ASN A 169 -4.25 -19.52 -3.28
CA ASN A 169 -3.84 -20.45 -4.33
C ASN A 169 -2.33 -20.76 -4.30
N ILE A 170 -1.60 -20.09 -3.40
CA ILE A 170 -0.15 -20.21 -3.33
C ILE A 170 0.22 -20.99 -2.08
N ASP A 171 1.02 -22.04 -2.26
CA ASP A 171 1.55 -22.81 -1.15
C ASP A 171 2.58 -21.99 -0.38
N LEU A 172 2.24 -21.65 0.87
CA LEU A 172 3.10 -20.89 1.77
C LEU A 172 3.92 -21.80 2.70
N GLY A 173 3.82 -23.13 2.51
CA GLY A 173 4.59 -24.15 3.23
C GLY A 173 4.12 -24.36 4.67
N GLU A 174 2.85 -24.10 4.94
CA GLU A 174 2.27 -24.07 6.29
C GLU A 174 1.11 -25.07 6.40
N ASN A 175 1.08 -25.85 7.49
CA ASN A 175 -0.04 -26.75 7.78
C ASN A 175 -1.14 -26.04 8.60
N ASP A 176 -2.31 -26.67 8.69
CA ASP A 176 -3.49 -26.09 9.36
C ASP A 176 -3.25 -25.71 10.82
N SER A 177 -2.52 -26.52 11.58
CA SER A 177 -2.25 -26.28 12.99
C SER A 177 -1.35 -25.06 13.21
N ILE A 178 -0.31 -24.91 12.38
CA ILE A 178 0.57 -23.74 12.40
C ILE A 178 -0.22 -22.50 12.01
N TYR A 179 -1.07 -22.61 10.97
CA TYR A 179 -1.95 -21.53 10.55
C TYR A 179 -2.90 -21.07 11.66
N ASP A 180 -3.65 -21.98 12.29
CA ASP A 180 -4.62 -21.63 13.34
C ASP A 180 -3.93 -20.99 14.54
N THR A 181 -2.76 -21.50 14.91
CA THR A 181 -1.92 -20.92 15.97
C THR A 181 -1.47 -19.50 15.62
N ARG A 182 -0.98 -19.29 14.40
CA ARG A 182 -0.52 -17.98 13.91
C ARG A 182 -1.68 -17.00 13.82
N LYS A 183 -2.82 -17.40 13.24
CA LYS A 183 -4.03 -16.58 13.12
C LYS A 183 -4.54 -16.12 14.49
N THR A 184 -4.63 -17.05 15.45
CA THR A 184 -5.03 -16.73 16.84
C THR A 184 -4.07 -15.73 17.48
N LYS A 185 -2.75 -15.93 17.31
CA LYS A 185 -1.73 -15.01 17.81
C LYS A 185 -1.83 -13.62 17.18
N ILE A 186 -2.04 -13.55 15.86
CA ILE A 186 -2.25 -12.30 15.12
C ILE A 186 -3.43 -11.54 15.71
N ILE A 187 -4.59 -12.17 15.82
CA ILE A 187 -5.83 -11.51 16.26
C ILE A 187 -5.70 -11.03 17.70
N ASN A 188 -5.16 -11.86 18.60
CA ASN A 188 -4.91 -11.47 19.98
C ASN A 188 -3.98 -10.24 20.08
N VAL A 189 -2.92 -10.20 19.27
CA VAL A 189 -1.97 -9.07 19.27
C VAL A 189 -2.57 -7.83 18.64
N VAL A 190 -3.29 -7.97 17.52
CA VAL A 190 -3.94 -6.85 16.85
C VAL A 190 -4.95 -6.22 17.81
N LEU A 191 -5.94 -6.98 18.29
CA LEU A 191 -7.01 -6.48 19.16
C LEU A 191 -6.49 -5.86 20.46
N LYS A 192 -5.46 -6.45 21.07
CA LYS A 192 -4.83 -5.89 22.27
C LYS A 192 -4.21 -4.50 22.04
N ASN A 193 -3.76 -4.22 20.81
CA ASN A 193 -3.06 -2.99 20.46
C ASN A 193 -3.90 -2.06 19.57
N ILE A 194 -5.16 -2.42 19.28
CA ILE A 194 -6.10 -1.54 18.61
C ILE A 194 -6.38 -0.37 19.53
N ARG A 195 -6.22 0.82 18.99
CA ARG A 195 -6.50 2.08 19.67
C ARG A 195 -6.81 3.16 18.66
N ILE A 196 -7.50 4.19 19.11
CA ILE A 196 -7.58 5.45 18.38
C ILE A 196 -6.17 6.06 18.40
N ALA A 197 -5.58 6.27 17.22
CA ALA A 197 -4.22 6.81 17.16
C ALA A 197 -4.23 8.29 17.65
N PRO A 198 -3.24 8.77 18.42
CA PRO A 198 -3.26 10.11 19.03
C PRO A 198 -3.40 11.27 18.03
N ASN A 199 -3.09 11.03 16.75
CA ASN A 199 -3.14 12.00 15.67
C ASN A 199 -4.18 11.62 14.58
N CYS A 200 -5.06 10.66 14.85
CA CYS A 200 -6.13 10.22 13.95
C CYS A 200 -7.44 10.06 14.71
N PHE A 201 -8.57 10.39 14.08
CA PHE A 201 -9.89 10.11 14.65
C PHE A 201 -10.37 8.67 14.40
N HIS A 202 -9.44 7.76 14.07
CA HIS A 202 -9.76 6.41 13.61
C HIS A 202 -8.86 5.38 14.30
N TYR A 203 -9.37 4.15 14.36
CA TYR A 203 -8.60 3.00 14.79
C TYR A 203 -7.37 2.79 13.91
N ASN A 204 -6.30 2.29 14.53
CA ASN A 204 -5.00 2.18 13.90
C ASN A 204 -4.80 0.86 13.12
N ALA A 205 -5.85 0.06 12.92
CA ALA A 205 -5.78 -1.23 12.23
C ALA A 205 -6.83 -1.32 11.11
N ASN A 206 -6.42 -1.85 9.96
CA ASN A 206 -7.26 -2.05 8.78
C ASN A 206 -7.14 -3.49 8.29
N TRP A 207 -8.26 -4.11 7.91
CA TRP A 207 -8.36 -5.45 7.36
C TRP A 207 -8.62 -5.36 5.85
N ASP A 208 -7.61 -5.74 5.09
CA ASP A 208 -7.66 -5.92 3.64
C ASP A 208 -8.09 -7.36 3.35
N GLN A 209 -9.40 -7.54 3.20
CA GLN A 209 -9.99 -8.86 2.95
C GLN A 209 -9.55 -9.42 1.60
N LYS A 210 -9.41 -8.57 0.58
CA LYS A 210 -8.99 -8.99 -0.77
C LYS A 210 -7.62 -9.65 -0.75
N ASN A 211 -6.64 -9.03 -0.09
CA ASN A 211 -5.27 -9.55 -0.01
C ASN A 211 -5.01 -10.39 1.25
N ASN A 212 -6.01 -10.52 2.12
CA ASN A 212 -5.95 -11.24 3.38
C ASN A 212 -4.82 -10.75 4.29
N ARG A 213 -4.82 -9.44 4.52
CA ARG A 213 -3.84 -8.77 5.36
C ARG A 213 -4.50 -7.91 6.40
N ILE A 214 -3.84 -7.78 7.54
CA ILE A 214 -4.11 -6.71 8.50
C ILE A 214 -2.94 -5.75 8.47
N TYR A 215 -3.23 -4.47 8.31
CA TYR A 215 -2.28 -3.37 8.43
C TYR A 215 -2.51 -2.65 9.76
N GLN A 216 -1.53 -2.69 10.67
CA GLN A 216 -1.57 -1.94 11.92
C GLN A 216 -0.52 -0.85 11.91
N VAL A 217 -0.97 0.40 11.93
CA VAL A 217 -0.13 1.59 11.89
C VAL A 217 0.14 2.07 13.31
N ASN A 218 1.39 2.31 13.64
CA ASN A 218 1.78 2.99 14.85
C ASN A 218 2.50 4.29 14.50
N LEU A 219 1.86 5.41 14.82
CA LEU A 219 2.38 6.76 14.57
C LEU A 219 3.09 7.34 15.79
N ASP A 220 3.16 6.58 16.89
CA ASP A 220 3.85 6.98 18.12
C ASP A 220 5.36 6.72 18.04
N SER A 221 5.85 6.15 16.93
CA SER A 221 7.27 5.94 16.69
C SER A 221 8.01 7.28 16.70
N ILE A 222 8.80 7.40 17.77
CA ILE A 222 9.68 8.49 18.21
C ILE A 222 10.30 9.24 17.03
N ARG A 223 10.16 10.59 17.05
CA ARG A 223 11.02 11.52 16.31
C ARG A 223 12.49 11.23 16.69
N THR A 224 13.14 10.30 16.01
CA THR A 224 14.59 10.13 16.13
C THR A 224 15.24 11.08 15.12
N ASN A 225 15.79 12.18 15.63
CA ASN A 225 16.72 13.08 14.93
C ASN A 225 16.40 13.39 13.45
N THR A 226 15.28 14.09 13.22
CA THR A 226 14.89 14.85 12.00
C THR A 226 13.97 14.21 10.94
N ARG A 227 13.50 12.96 11.07
CA ARG A 227 12.62 12.37 10.03
C ARG A 227 11.49 11.52 10.62
N PHE A 228 10.27 11.70 10.11
CA PHE A 228 9.12 10.85 10.46
C PHE A 228 9.22 9.50 9.72
N GLN A 229 9.09 8.40 10.46
CA GLN A 229 8.95 7.06 9.91
C GLN A 229 7.76 6.37 10.58
N PRO A 230 6.65 6.14 9.86
CA PRO A 230 5.54 5.39 10.43
C PRO A 230 5.99 3.94 10.64
N GLU A 231 5.71 3.40 11.83
CA GLU A 231 5.83 1.96 12.06
C GLU A 231 4.58 1.29 11.49
N LEU A 232 4.76 0.37 10.54
CA LEU A 232 3.70 -0.42 9.94
C LEU A 232 3.95 -1.89 10.22
N LYS A 233 3.04 -2.50 10.98
CA LYS A 233 3.00 -3.95 11.18
C LYS A 233 2.01 -4.54 10.19
N VAL A 234 2.45 -5.56 9.48
CA VAL A 234 1.62 -6.28 8.50
C VAL A 234 1.49 -7.72 8.95
N TYR A 235 0.27 -8.23 8.95
CA TYR A 235 -0.07 -9.60 9.31
C TYR A 235 -0.79 -10.25 8.14
N ARG A 236 -0.42 -11.47 7.75
CA ARG A 236 -1.15 -12.23 6.73
C ARG A 236 -2.16 -13.17 7.38
N LEU A 237 -3.34 -13.30 6.79
CA LEU A 237 -4.43 -14.18 7.25
C LEU A 237 -4.67 -15.36 6.30
N ASP A 238 -3.87 -15.47 5.24
CA ASP A 238 -3.97 -16.54 4.26
C ASP A 238 -3.36 -17.86 4.73
N CYS A 239 -3.93 -18.94 4.20
CA CYS A 239 -3.41 -20.30 4.29
C CYS A 239 -3.62 -21.04 2.96
N ASN A 240 -2.86 -22.11 2.73
CA ASN A 240 -3.13 -23.04 1.64
C ASN A 240 -3.88 -24.26 2.20
N ARG A 241 -5.12 -24.06 2.67
CA ARG A 241 -6.00 -25.19 2.93
C ARG A 241 -6.42 -25.72 1.57
N ARG A 242 -5.94 -26.94 1.21
CA ARG A 242 -6.57 -27.69 0.13
C ARG A 242 -8.04 -27.75 0.45
N ALA A 243 -8.85 -27.04 -0.33
CA ALA A 243 -10.29 -27.11 -0.22
C ALA A 243 -10.65 -28.56 -0.52
N TRP A 244 -10.84 -29.36 0.53
CA TRP A 244 -11.72 -30.50 0.44
C TRP A 244 -13.08 -29.87 0.18
N ILE A 245 -13.42 -29.77 -1.10
CA ILE A 245 -14.77 -29.54 -1.56
C ILE A 245 -15.61 -30.56 -0.79
N LYS A 246 -16.40 -30.07 0.18
CA LYS A 246 -17.50 -30.86 0.70
C LYS A 246 -18.45 -31.04 -0.49
N ILE A 247 -18.54 -32.29 -0.94
CA ILE A 247 -19.60 -32.82 -1.79
C ILE A 247 -20.95 -32.46 -1.16
#